data_AF-A0A383CWI3-F1
#
_entry.id   AF-A0A383CWI3-F1
#
_cell.length_a   1.000
_cell.length_b   1.000
_cell.length_c   1.000
_cell.angle_alpha   90.00
_cell.angle_beta   90.00
_cell.angle_gamma   90.00
#
_symmetry.space_group_name_H-M   'P 1'
#
loop_
_entity.id
_entity.type
_entity.pdbx_description
1 polymer ?
#
loop_
_entity_poly.entity_id
_entity_poly.type
_entity_poly.pdbx_seq_one_letter_code
_entity_poly.pdbx_strand_id
1 'polypeptide(L)'
;MSWKKYFKTVDTGSLSPLSGRANTPDSAFRNYQSQLPEVYIGHPNRIERYMQYESMDMDSEVNTAIDILAEFCTMKSPENGTPFTFKFKEDPTETEVKVLGEQLKNWTSLNDFNKRIFKMFRNVLKYGDQTFIRDPETFEWFWVEPQNVIKVVVNEAKGKAPE
;
A
#
# COMPACT_ATOMS: atom_id res chain seq x y z
N MET A 1 29.67 21.74 -11.67
CA MET A 1 29.63 20.55 -12.57
C MET A 1 28.24 19.93 -12.47
N SER A 2 27.30 20.39 -13.31
CA SER A 2 25.92 19.91 -13.31
C SER A 2 25.82 18.71 -14.26
N TRP A 3 25.34 17.57 -13.75
CA TRP A 3 25.12 16.36 -14.53
C TRP A 3 23.87 16.56 -15.39
N LYS A 4 24.04 16.98 -16.65
CA LYS A 4 22.93 17.02 -17.61
C LYS A 4 22.62 15.59 -18.06
N LYS A 5 21.45 15.07 -17.67
CA LYS A 5 20.89 13.81 -18.20
C LYS A 5 20.59 14.00 -19.69
N TYR A 6 21.28 13.24 -20.54
CA TYR A 6 21.00 13.12 -21.95
C TYR A 6 19.87 12.09 -22.14
N PHE A 7 18.63 12.56 -22.24
CA PHE A 7 17.56 11.75 -22.82
C PHE A 7 17.55 12.02 -24.33
N LYS A 8 17.96 11.02 -25.12
CA LYS A 8 17.61 11.00 -26.54
C LYS A 8 16.14 10.59 -26.62
N THR A 9 15.25 11.56 -26.84
CA THR A 9 13.92 11.25 -27.35
C THR A 9 14.11 10.67 -28.74
N VAL A 10 13.62 9.45 -28.96
CA VAL A 10 13.55 8.87 -30.31
C VAL A 10 12.61 9.76 -31.10
N ASP A 11 13.08 10.29 -32.22
CA ASP A 11 12.30 11.17 -33.09
C ASP A 11 11.16 10.33 -33.69
N THR A 12 10.00 10.36 -33.03
CA THR A 12 8.78 9.73 -33.54
C THR A 12 8.21 10.64 -34.62
N GLY A 13 8.91 10.68 -35.77
CA GLY A 13 8.43 11.36 -36.96
C GLY A 13 7.02 10.87 -37.27
N SER A 14 6.07 11.81 -37.26
CA SER A 14 4.74 11.78 -37.89
C SER A 14 4.20 10.37 -38.23
N LEU A 15 3.77 9.62 -37.20
CA LEU A 15 3.10 8.34 -37.42
C LEU A 15 1.63 8.57 -37.79
N SER A 16 1.35 8.60 -39.10
CA SER A 16 0.03 8.27 -39.62
C SER A 16 -0.16 6.74 -39.55
N PRO A 17 -1.35 6.22 -39.17
CA PRO A 17 -1.50 4.80 -38.80
C PRO A 17 -1.71 3.85 -39.98
N LEU A 18 -1.23 4.19 -41.19
CA LEU A 18 -1.59 3.44 -42.40
C LEU A 18 -0.38 3.12 -43.29
N SER A 19 0.46 2.17 -42.88
CA SER A 19 1.19 1.32 -43.83
C SER A 19 1.80 0.11 -43.11
N GLY A 20 1.26 -1.08 -43.40
CA GLY A 20 1.82 -2.35 -42.96
C GLY A 20 3.17 -2.63 -43.60
N ARG A 21 4.24 -2.46 -42.83
CA ARG A 21 5.53 -3.12 -43.09
C ARG A 21 5.98 -3.79 -41.80
N ALA A 22 6.24 -5.09 -41.93
CA ALA A 22 6.69 -5.99 -40.90
C ALA A 22 7.88 -5.39 -40.12
N ASN A 23 7.59 -4.93 -38.91
CA ASN A 23 8.62 -4.63 -37.91
C ASN A 23 8.85 -5.94 -37.15
N THR A 24 9.66 -6.83 -37.72
CA THR A 24 10.27 -7.91 -36.92
C THR A 24 11.15 -7.22 -35.88
N PRO A 25 10.82 -7.25 -34.58
CA PRO A 25 11.64 -6.59 -33.58
C PRO A 25 13.00 -7.29 -33.54
N ASP A 26 14.04 -6.49 -33.71
CA ASP A 26 15.44 -6.91 -33.73
C ASP A 26 15.75 -7.75 -32.46
N SER A 27 16.05 -9.03 -32.68
CA SER A 27 16.26 -10.06 -31.66
C SER A 27 17.39 -9.71 -30.69
N ALA A 28 18.28 -8.78 -31.06
CA ALA A 28 19.42 -8.34 -30.28
C ALA A 28 19.04 -7.48 -29.06
N PHE A 29 17.86 -6.85 -29.04
CA PHE A 29 17.46 -5.92 -27.97
C PHE A 29 16.47 -6.50 -26.94
N ARG A 30 15.97 -7.73 -27.15
CA ARG A 30 15.04 -8.38 -26.20
C ARG A 30 15.66 -8.64 -24.82
N ASN A 31 16.96 -8.87 -24.74
CA ASN A 31 17.66 -9.16 -23.48
C ASN A 31 18.19 -7.90 -22.76
N TYR A 32 18.12 -6.72 -23.40
CA TYR A 32 18.65 -5.46 -22.88
C TYR A 32 17.58 -4.40 -22.63
N GLN A 33 16.31 -4.66 -22.96
CA GLN A 33 15.21 -3.87 -22.43
C GLN A 33 15.04 -4.22 -20.97
N SER A 34 15.59 -3.37 -20.08
CA SER A 34 15.25 -3.41 -18.67
C SER A 34 13.72 -3.41 -18.54
N GLN A 35 13.13 -4.41 -17.90
CA GLN A 35 11.70 -4.41 -17.56
C GLN A 35 11.37 -3.37 -16.47
N LEU A 36 12.41 -2.82 -15.83
CA LEU A 36 12.32 -1.84 -14.75
C LEU A 36 11.38 -0.64 -15.03
N PRO A 37 11.36 -0.01 -16.22
CA PRO A 37 10.45 1.11 -16.49
C PRO A 37 8.97 0.69 -16.41
N GLU A 38 8.64 -0.54 -16.81
CA GLU A 38 7.28 -1.07 -16.74
C GLU A 38 6.88 -1.43 -15.30
N VAL A 39 7.85 -1.88 -14.49
CA VAL A 39 7.67 -2.06 -13.02
C VAL A 39 7.42 -0.73 -12.31
N TYR A 40 8.09 0.36 -12.70
CA TYR A 40 7.90 1.67 -12.08
C TYR A 40 6.60 2.37 -12.49
N ILE A 41 6.11 2.11 -13.71
CA ILE A 41 4.82 2.64 -14.19
C ILE A 41 3.66 1.79 -13.63
N GLY A 42 3.88 0.49 -13.44
CA GLY A 42 2.91 -0.46 -12.94
C GLY A 42 1.80 -0.78 -13.95
N HIS A 43 1.20 -1.96 -13.82
CA HIS A 43 0.09 -2.34 -14.68
C HIS A 43 -1.17 -1.49 -14.38
N PRO A 44 -1.98 -1.05 -15.36
CA PRO A 44 -3.20 -0.28 -15.10
C PRO A 44 -4.22 -1.07 -14.25
N ASN A 45 -4.33 -2.38 -14.47
CA ASN A 45 -5.17 -3.27 -13.67
C ASN A 45 -4.55 -3.55 -12.30
N ARG A 46 -5.31 -3.28 -11.23
CA ARG A 46 -4.89 -3.45 -9.84
C ARG A 46 -4.60 -4.92 -9.48
N ILE A 47 -5.38 -5.87 -9.99
CA ILE A 47 -5.17 -7.30 -9.71
C ILE A 47 -3.80 -7.76 -10.24
N GLU A 48 -3.44 -7.32 -11.44
CA GLU A 48 -2.15 -7.66 -12.06
C GLU A 48 -0.98 -6.97 -11.34
N ARG A 49 -1.16 -5.74 -10.81
CA ARG A 49 -0.16 -5.12 -9.92
C ARG A 49 0.08 -5.94 -8.66
N TYR A 50 -0.98 -6.47 -8.04
CA TYR A 50 -0.81 -7.32 -6.86
C TYR A 50 -0.04 -8.59 -7.18
N MET A 51 -0.31 -9.25 -8.31
CA MET A 51 0.47 -10.41 -8.74
C MET A 51 1.96 -10.07 -8.94
N GLN A 52 2.25 -8.88 -9.47
CA GLN A 52 3.61 -8.40 -9.57
C GLN A 52 4.25 -8.18 -8.18
N TYR A 53 3.56 -7.54 -7.25
CA TYR A 53 4.06 -7.34 -5.88
C TYR A 53 4.25 -8.66 -5.11
N GLU A 54 3.40 -9.65 -5.36
CA GLU A 54 3.59 -11.03 -4.87
C GLU A 54 4.90 -11.62 -5.37
N SER A 55 5.17 -11.50 -6.68
CA SER A 55 6.42 -12.02 -7.24
C SER A 55 7.66 -11.30 -6.71
N MET A 56 7.56 -9.99 -6.41
CA MET A 56 8.66 -9.23 -5.81
C MET A 56 8.92 -9.65 -4.36
N ASP A 57 7.87 -9.97 -3.60
CA ASP A 57 7.98 -10.43 -2.21
C ASP A 57 8.50 -11.87 -2.07
N MET A 58 8.63 -12.61 -3.19
CA MET A 58 9.32 -13.91 -3.21
C MET A 58 10.85 -13.77 -3.13
N ASP A 59 11.39 -12.61 -3.49
CA ASP A 59 12.82 -12.32 -3.31
C ASP A 59 13.12 -12.13 -1.82
N SER A 60 14.08 -12.91 -1.31
CA SER A 60 14.47 -12.89 0.10
C SER A 60 14.93 -11.52 0.60
N GLU A 61 15.59 -10.72 -0.24
CA GLU A 61 16.08 -9.40 0.18
C GLU A 61 14.92 -8.41 0.34
N VAL A 62 13.99 -8.42 -0.63
CA VAL A 62 12.78 -7.59 -0.60
C VAL A 62 11.88 -7.99 0.57
N ASN A 63 11.66 -9.28 0.75
CA ASN A 63 10.86 -9.84 1.83
C ASN A 63 11.38 -9.39 3.21
N THR A 64 12.69 -9.56 3.43
CA THR A 64 13.35 -9.18 4.68
C THR A 64 13.31 -7.66 4.91
N ALA A 65 13.51 -6.86 3.86
CA ALA A 65 13.43 -5.40 3.97
C ALA A 65 12.02 -4.93 4.38
N ILE A 66 10.97 -5.52 3.80
CA ILE A 66 9.58 -5.21 4.17
C ILE A 66 9.30 -5.62 5.62
N ASP A 67 9.80 -6.79 6.05
CA ASP A 67 9.64 -7.25 7.43
C ASP A 67 10.29 -6.30 8.45
N ILE A 68 11.53 -5.86 8.18
CA ILE A 68 12.24 -4.90 9.03
C ILE A 68 11.45 -3.59 9.13
N LEU A 69 10.96 -3.06 8.01
CA LEU A 69 10.16 -1.84 8.00
C LEU A 69 8.85 -2.02 8.79
N ALA A 70 8.17 -3.15 8.59
CA ALA A 70 6.95 -3.45 9.32
C ALA A 70 7.19 -3.61 10.82
N GLU A 71 8.31 -4.21 11.22
CA GLU A 71 8.69 -4.35 12.62
C GLU A 71 8.91 -2.98 13.26
N PHE A 72 9.74 -2.11 12.66
CA PHE A 72 9.99 -0.77 13.19
C PHE A 72 8.72 0.08 13.29
N CYS A 73 7.82 0.01 12.29
CA CYS A 73 6.60 0.80 12.29
C CYS A 73 5.53 0.28 13.27
N THR A 74 5.57 -1.00 13.66
CA THR A 74 4.56 -1.61 14.54
C THR A 74 5.07 -1.88 15.96
N MET A 75 6.26 -1.39 16.30
CA MET A 75 6.79 -1.43 17.66
C MET A 75 5.79 -0.84 18.65
N LYS A 76 5.59 -1.53 19.77
CA LYS A 76 4.69 -1.06 20.81
C LYS A 76 5.25 0.20 21.44
N SER A 77 4.38 1.20 21.63
CA SER A 77 4.73 2.39 22.38
C SER A 77 4.99 2.02 23.85
N PRO A 78 6.11 2.48 24.45
CA PRO A 78 6.41 2.22 25.84
C PRO A 78 5.40 2.88 26.80
N GLU A 79 4.68 3.91 26.36
CA GLU A 79 3.76 4.69 27.20
C GLU A 79 2.41 3.98 27.42
N ASN A 80 1.86 3.34 26.38
CA ASN A 80 0.52 2.77 26.44
C ASN A 80 0.47 1.27 26.11
N GLY A 81 1.58 0.66 25.67
CA GLY A 81 1.67 -0.76 25.34
C GLY A 81 0.90 -1.16 24.06
N THR A 82 0.41 -0.19 23.30
CA THR A 82 -0.29 -0.37 22.03
C THR A 82 0.64 -0.04 20.86
N PRO A 83 0.36 -0.49 19.62
CA PRO A 83 1.15 -0.11 18.45
C PRO A 83 0.88 1.34 17.97
N PHE A 84 0.15 2.13 18.75
CA PHE A 84 -0.22 3.51 18.40
C PHE A 84 0.28 4.49 19.47
N THR A 85 0.72 5.66 19.03
CA THR A 85 1.18 6.74 19.91
C THR A 85 0.32 7.98 19.67
N PHE A 86 -0.11 8.63 20.75
CA PHE A 86 -0.81 9.90 20.65
C PHE A 86 0.18 11.04 20.48
N LYS A 87 -0.13 11.96 19.56
CA LYS A 87 0.57 13.23 19.43
C LYS A 87 -0.46 14.34 19.56
N PHE A 88 -0.53 14.95 20.73
CA PHE A 88 -1.41 16.07 21.02
C PHE A 88 -0.82 17.36 20.44
N LYS A 89 -1.69 18.26 19.96
CA LYS A 89 -1.27 19.57 19.42
C LYS A 89 -1.04 20.60 20.52
N GLU A 90 -1.83 20.49 21.58
CA GLU A 90 -1.80 21.34 22.78
C GLU A 90 -1.58 20.42 23.99
N ASP A 91 -1.22 21.01 25.12
CA ASP A 91 -1.02 20.27 26.37
C ASP A 91 -2.37 19.67 26.82
N PRO A 92 -2.54 18.34 26.74
CA PRO A 92 -3.82 17.71 27.06
C PRO A 92 -4.04 17.69 28.57
N THR A 93 -5.30 17.66 29.00
CA THR A 93 -5.62 17.45 30.41
C THR A 93 -5.33 16.01 30.80
N GLU A 94 -4.89 15.75 32.04
CA GLU A 94 -4.61 14.40 32.54
C GLU A 94 -5.81 13.44 32.36
N THR A 95 -7.03 13.95 32.54
CA THR A 95 -8.27 13.20 32.31
C THR A 95 -8.45 12.79 30.86
N GLU A 96 -8.15 13.67 29.90
CA GLU A 96 -8.28 13.39 28.47
C GLU A 96 -7.27 12.33 28.03
N VAL A 97 -6.01 12.44 28.47
CA VAL A 97 -4.97 11.45 28.18
C VAL A 97 -5.39 10.08 28.70
N LYS A 98 -5.94 10.02 29.91
CA LYS A 98 -6.40 8.76 30.51
C LYS A 98 -7.57 8.15 29.73
N VAL A 99 -8.61 8.93 29.45
CA VAL A 99 -9.80 8.46 28.72
C VAL A 99 -9.42 7.97 27.32
N LEU A 100 -8.63 8.75 26.58
CA LEU A 100 -8.19 8.38 25.24
C LEU A 100 -7.26 7.15 25.27
N GLY A 101 -6.39 7.04 26.27
CA GLY A 101 -5.54 5.88 26.48
C GLY A 101 -6.32 4.60 26.73
N GLU A 102 -7.33 4.64 27.59
CA GLU A 102 -8.21 3.50 27.87
C GLU A 102 -9.04 3.10 26.64
N GLN A 103 -9.62 4.07 25.94
CA GLN A 103 -10.38 3.81 24.71
C GLN A 103 -9.52 3.21 23.59
N LEU A 104 -8.28 3.71 23.43
CA LEU A 104 -7.34 3.17 22.45
C LEU A 104 -6.95 1.72 22.78
N LYS A 105 -6.72 1.40 24.06
CA LYS A 105 -6.43 0.02 24.49
C LYS A 105 -7.63 -0.90 24.21
N ASN A 106 -8.84 -0.47 24.52
CA ASN A 106 -10.06 -1.22 24.25
C ASN A 106 -10.24 -1.46 22.74
N TRP A 107 -10.05 -0.43 21.92
CA TRP A 107 -10.15 -0.53 20.47
C TRP A 107 -9.06 -1.44 19.86
N THR A 108 -7.84 -1.36 20.40
CA THR A 108 -6.71 -2.22 20.00
C THR A 108 -7.00 -3.68 20.35
N SER A 109 -7.62 -3.93 21.50
CA SER A 109 -8.03 -5.28 21.93
C SER A 109 -9.20 -5.81 21.11
N LEU A 110 -10.22 -5.00 20.85
CA LEU A 110 -11.40 -5.37 20.06
C LEU A 110 -11.01 -5.83 18.64
N ASN A 111 -9.97 -5.22 18.07
CA ASN A 111 -9.48 -5.58 16.75
C ASN A 111 -8.27 -6.52 16.76
N ASP A 112 -7.89 -7.09 17.90
CA ASP A 112 -6.74 -7.99 18.06
C ASP A 112 -5.43 -7.45 17.48
N PHE A 113 -5.24 -6.12 17.46
CA PHE A 113 -4.08 -5.49 16.81
C PHE A 113 -2.77 -5.90 17.45
N ASN A 114 -2.76 -6.27 18.73
CA ASN A 114 -1.57 -6.80 19.39
C ASN A 114 -0.98 -8.05 18.71
N LYS A 115 -1.78 -8.81 17.95
CA LYS A 115 -1.35 -10.02 17.23
C LYS A 115 -1.22 -9.79 15.73
N ARG A 116 -2.16 -9.06 15.13
CA ARG A 116 -2.28 -8.96 13.66
C ARG A 116 -1.75 -7.66 13.04
N ILE A 117 -1.39 -6.64 13.84
CA ILE A 117 -0.97 -5.33 13.30
C ILE A 117 0.27 -5.43 12.42
N PHE A 118 1.23 -6.28 12.78
CA PHE A 118 2.45 -6.51 11.99
C PHE A 118 2.09 -6.97 10.57
N LYS A 119 1.30 -8.04 10.47
CA LYS A 119 0.86 -8.60 9.18
C LYS A 119 0.03 -7.59 8.37
N MET A 120 -0.85 -6.84 9.04
CA MET A 120 -1.64 -5.80 8.40
C MET A 120 -0.77 -4.68 7.82
N PHE A 121 0.18 -4.17 8.60
CA PHE A 121 1.07 -3.11 8.16
C PHE A 121 1.99 -3.58 7.03
N ARG A 122 2.51 -4.81 7.14
CA ARG A 122 3.27 -5.47 6.09
C ARG A 122 2.48 -5.55 4.77
N ASN A 123 1.21 -5.93 4.83
CA ASN A 123 0.34 -5.97 3.65
C ASN A 123 0.13 -4.58 3.04
N VAL A 124 0.00 -3.53 3.87
CA VAL A 124 -0.07 -2.14 3.37
C VAL A 124 1.22 -1.75 2.65
N LEU A 125 2.40 -2.11 3.19
CA LEU A 125 3.68 -1.86 2.52
C LEU A 125 3.79 -2.59 1.18
N LYS A 126 3.30 -3.83 1.12
CA LYS A 126 3.34 -4.67 -0.08
C LYS A 126 2.37 -4.22 -1.17
N TYR A 127 1.10 -4.04 -0.83
CA TYR A 127 0.04 -3.79 -1.81
C TYR A 127 -0.25 -2.29 -2.02
N GLY A 128 0.13 -1.44 -1.08
CA GLY A 128 -0.13 0.00 -1.08
C GLY A 128 -1.50 0.39 -0.51
N ASP A 129 -2.42 -0.56 -0.40
CA ASP A 129 -3.77 -0.37 0.14
C ASP A 129 -4.20 -1.58 0.97
N GLN A 130 -5.07 -1.34 1.94
CA GLN A 130 -5.65 -2.38 2.77
C GLN A 130 -7.07 -1.96 3.16
N THR A 131 -8.04 -2.76 2.75
CA THR A 131 -9.46 -2.55 3.01
C THR A 131 -9.94 -3.44 4.14
N PHE A 132 -10.90 -2.93 4.92
CA PHE A 132 -11.58 -3.66 5.98
C PHE A 132 -13.08 -3.50 5.85
N ILE A 133 -13.82 -4.56 6.18
CA ILE A 133 -15.27 -4.47 6.40
C ILE A 133 -15.50 -4.32 7.89
N ARG A 134 -16.28 -3.31 8.27
CA ARG A 134 -16.66 -3.09 9.67
C ARG A 134 -18.02 -3.69 9.91
N ASP A 135 -18.12 -4.53 10.93
CA ASP A 135 -19.41 -5.04 11.41
C ASP A 135 -20.21 -3.91 12.08
N PRO A 136 -21.48 -3.68 11.71
CA PRO A 136 -22.33 -2.71 12.39
C PRO A 136 -22.68 -3.07 13.85
N GLU A 137 -22.65 -4.35 14.22
CA GLU A 137 -23.05 -4.81 15.57
C GLU A 137 -21.86 -4.90 16.52
N THR A 138 -20.77 -5.53 16.09
CA THR A 138 -19.58 -5.76 16.93
C THR A 138 -18.53 -4.66 16.80
N PHE A 139 -18.61 -3.84 15.76
CA PHE A 139 -17.62 -2.82 15.38
C PHE A 139 -16.22 -3.35 15.07
N GLU A 140 -16.06 -4.66 14.99
CA GLU A 140 -14.81 -5.31 14.62
C GLU A 140 -14.49 -5.08 13.14
N TRP A 141 -13.19 -5.03 12.83
CA TRP A 141 -12.71 -4.89 11.47
C TRP A 141 -12.29 -6.25 10.92
N PHE A 142 -13.03 -6.73 9.93
CA PHE A 142 -12.69 -7.92 9.18
C PHE A 142 -11.74 -7.59 8.04
N TRP A 143 -10.63 -8.32 7.99
CA TRP A 143 -9.69 -8.23 6.89
C TRP A 143 -10.32 -8.85 5.64
N VAL A 144 -10.26 -8.12 4.53
CA VAL A 144 -10.67 -8.61 3.22
C VAL A 144 -9.44 -8.67 2.34
N GLU A 145 -9.35 -9.73 1.55
CA GLU A 145 -8.32 -9.88 0.55
C GLU A 145 -8.45 -8.75 -0.50
N PRO A 146 -7.39 -7.95 -0.73
CA PRO A 146 -7.48 -6.78 -1.61
C PRO A 146 -7.92 -7.13 -3.04
N GLN A 147 -7.55 -8.31 -3.55
CA GLN A 147 -7.90 -8.78 -4.89
C GLN A 147 -9.42 -8.93 -5.10
N ASN A 148 -10.17 -9.21 -4.03
CA ASN A 148 -11.62 -9.43 -4.09
C ASN A 148 -12.44 -8.13 -4.03
N VAL A 149 -11.80 -6.99 -3.77
CA VAL A 149 -12.47 -5.69 -3.71
C VAL A 149 -12.44 -5.03 -5.08
N ILE A 150 -13.61 -4.80 -5.68
CA ILE A 150 -13.72 -4.17 -7.01
C ILE A 150 -13.77 -2.65 -6.89
N LYS A 151 -14.62 -2.14 -6.00
CA LYS A 151 -14.81 -0.71 -5.75
C LYS A 151 -15.35 -0.47 -4.35
N VAL A 152 -14.99 0.67 -3.77
CA VAL A 152 -15.63 1.21 -2.57
C VAL A 152 -16.40 2.44 -3.01
N VAL A 153 -17.72 2.41 -2.88
CA VAL A 153 -18.58 3.54 -3.23
C VAL A 153 -19.03 4.17 -1.93
N VAL A 154 -18.68 5.45 -1.73
CA VAL A 154 -19.15 6.23 -0.58
C VAL A 154 -20.27 7.13 -1.08
N ASN A 155 -21.45 7.00 -0.48
CA ASN A 155 -22.55 7.91 -0.75
C ASN A 155 -22.32 9.21 0.04
N GLU A 156 -21.73 10.21 -0.61
CA GLU A 156 -21.44 11.51 0.01
C GLU A 156 -22.70 12.20 0.56
N ALA A 157 -23.88 11.93 0.01
CA ALA A 157 -25.14 12.56 0.40
C ALA A 157 -25.78 11.96 1.66
N LYS A 158 -25.57 10.67 1.95
CA LYS A 158 -26.13 9.99 3.14
C LYS A 158 -25.19 9.99 4.35
N GLY A 159 -24.00 10.59 4.22
CA GLY A 159 -23.01 10.62 5.29
C GLY A 159 -22.48 9.22 5.66
N LYS A 160 -21.72 9.15 6.76
CA LYS A 160 -21.00 7.94 7.25
C LYS A 160 -21.92 6.80 7.77
N ALA A 161 -23.15 6.68 7.29
CA ALA A 161 -23.93 5.49 7.56
C ALA A 161 -23.40 4.35 6.67
N PRO A 162 -22.95 3.20 7.24
CA PRO A 162 -22.69 2.03 6.43
C PRO A 162 -24.00 1.61 5.75
N GLU A 163 -23.96 1.30 4.44
CA GLU A 163 -25.07 0.61 3.77
C GLU A 163 -25.21 -0.83 4.25
#